data_AF-A0A073IND7-F1
#
_entry.id   AF-A0A073IND7-F1
#
_cell.length_a   1.000
_cell.length_b   1.000
_cell.length_c   1.000
_cell.angle_alpha   90.00
_cell.angle_beta   90.00
_cell.angle_gamma   90.00
#
_symmetry.space_group_name_H-M   'P 1'
#
loop_
_entity.id
_entity.type
_entity.pdbx_description
1 polymer ?
#
loop_
_entity_poly.entity_id
_entity_poly.type
_entity_poly.pdbx_seq_one_letter_code
_entity_poly.pdbx_strand_id
1 'polypeptide(L)'
;MFFNYEKYEEAFEEIAEFLDCNLLDVYDAFCANPEPLAHTPVAIKEVKEANKELLRAANSLEKAAKIWAGLPPSTRRHLNGQGAVTVAQIERSVFLMRDIAKDRKAQLLGDGRGGRNYAALYVAYNVFQLFEDLGLPIRFGHNDGKPSTQYGQAVELSLRVLEIDADWRSVTREAYALTEN
;
A
#
# COMPACT_ATOMS: atom_id res chain seq x y z
N MET A 1 -13.36 -7.39 -2.75
CA MET A 1 -13.19 -8.05 -1.43
C MET A 1 -11.89 -8.82 -1.54
N PHE A 2 -10.81 -8.32 -0.92
CA PHE A 2 -9.43 -8.67 -1.25
C PHE A 2 -8.88 -9.89 -0.51
N PHE A 3 -9.65 -10.43 0.43
CA PHE A 3 -9.31 -11.62 1.19
C PHE A 3 -10.50 -12.57 1.12
N ASN A 4 -10.24 -13.87 1.16
CA ASN A 4 -11.31 -14.87 1.28
C ASN A 4 -12.13 -14.51 2.52
N TYR A 5 -13.43 -14.29 2.38
CA TYR A 5 -14.29 -13.90 3.52
C TYR A 5 -14.12 -14.88 4.68
N GLU A 6 -13.99 -16.16 4.33
CA GLU A 6 -13.69 -17.27 5.24
C GLU A 6 -12.38 -17.07 6.01
N LYS A 7 -11.30 -16.57 5.36
CA LYS A 7 -10.01 -16.31 6.05
C LYS A 7 -10.07 -15.14 7.02
N TYR A 8 -10.92 -14.13 6.76
CA TYR A 8 -11.11 -13.03 7.70
C TYR A 8 -11.95 -13.44 8.89
N GLU A 9 -12.98 -14.24 8.65
CA GLU A 9 -13.82 -14.79 9.70
C GLU A 9 -13.00 -15.66 10.64
N GLU A 10 -12.19 -16.59 10.10
CA GLU A 10 -11.21 -17.38 10.89
C GLU A 10 -10.21 -16.47 11.64
N ALA A 11 -9.69 -15.43 10.99
CA ALA A 11 -8.78 -14.49 11.64
C ALA A 11 -9.42 -13.72 12.79
N PHE A 12 -10.65 -13.25 12.62
CA PHE A 12 -11.36 -12.49 13.62
C PHE A 12 -11.82 -13.39 14.76
N GLU A 13 -12.16 -14.64 14.49
CA GLU A 13 -12.43 -15.66 15.52
C GLU A 13 -11.18 -15.92 16.37
N GLU A 14 -10.01 -16.14 15.76
CA GLU A 14 -8.75 -16.32 16.50
C GLU A 14 -8.38 -15.10 17.35
N ILE A 15 -8.63 -13.88 16.85
CA ILE A 15 -8.38 -12.63 17.59
C ILE A 15 -9.37 -12.49 18.76
N ALA A 16 -10.65 -12.78 18.52
CA ALA A 16 -11.70 -12.71 19.53
C ALA A 16 -11.46 -13.71 20.66
N GLU A 17 -11.07 -14.95 20.32
CA GLU A 17 -10.69 -15.98 21.28
C GLU A 17 -9.46 -15.56 22.09
N PHE A 18 -8.44 -14.99 21.43
CA PHE A 18 -7.23 -14.53 22.11
C PHE A 18 -7.48 -13.39 23.10
N LEU A 19 -8.40 -12.48 22.78
CA LEU A 19 -8.72 -11.31 23.60
C LEU A 19 -9.90 -11.52 24.56
N ASP A 20 -10.55 -12.69 24.50
CA ASP A 20 -11.77 -13.01 25.25
C ASP A 20 -12.87 -11.94 25.03
N CYS A 21 -13.10 -11.57 23.77
CA CYS A 21 -14.09 -10.57 23.36
C CYS A 21 -15.08 -11.10 22.32
N ASN A 22 -16.11 -10.32 21.97
CA ASN A 22 -17.05 -10.75 20.94
C ASN A 22 -16.44 -10.57 19.55
N LEU A 23 -16.75 -11.51 18.65
CA LEU A 23 -16.36 -11.41 17.24
C LEU A 23 -16.83 -10.10 16.57
N LEU A 24 -17.99 -9.59 16.99
CA LEU A 24 -18.52 -8.31 16.50
C LEU A 24 -17.63 -7.13 16.87
N ASP A 25 -17.01 -7.14 18.06
CA ASP A 25 -16.12 -6.07 18.50
C ASP A 25 -14.87 -6.02 17.60
N VAL A 26 -14.34 -7.19 17.22
CA VAL A 26 -13.23 -7.31 16.26
C VAL A 26 -13.66 -6.84 14.88
N TYR A 27 -14.84 -7.24 14.42
CA TYR A 27 -15.37 -6.84 13.11
C TYR A 27 -15.54 -5.32 13.00
N ASP A 28 -16.16 -4.70 14.01
CA ASP A 28 -16.41 -3.27 14.05
C ASP A 28 -15.09 -2.48 14.05
N ALA A 29 -14.10 -2.90 14.85
CA ALA A 29 -12.78 -2.27 14.87
C ALA A 29 -12.09 -2.32 13.50
N PHE A 30 -12.15 -3.46 12.80
CA PHE A 30 -11.50 -3.66 11.50
C PHE A 30 -12.29 -3.07 10.31
N CYS A 31 -13.60 -2.88 10.43
CA CYS A 31 -14.46 -2.29 9.39
C CYS A 31 -14.67 -0.78 9.55
N ALA A 32 -14.40 -0.22 10.74
CA ALA A 32 -14.46 1.22 10.98
C ALA A 32 -13.39 1.99 10.16
N ASN A 33 -12.28 1.33 9.80
CA ASN A 33 -11.19 1.93 9.06
C ASN A 33 -11.20 1.48 7.59
N PRO A 34 -10.94 2.39 6.62
CA PRO A 34 -10.84 1.99 5.22
C PRO A 34 -9.62 1.08 5.01
N GLU A 35 -9.87 -0.12 4.51
CA GLU A 35 -8.85 -1.13 4.18
C GLU A 35 -7.79 -0.54 3.22
N PRO A 36 -6.48 -0.67 3.49
CA PRO A 36 -5.44 -0.23 2.58
C PRO A 36 -5.32 -1.24 1.43
N LEU A 37 -6.26 -1.16 0.48
CA LEU A 37 -6.34 -2.02 -0.71
C LEU A 37 -5.06 -2.03 -1.59
N ALA A 38 -4.11 -1.14 -1.34
CA ALA A 38 -2.94 -0.91 -2.19
C ALA A 38 -1.71 -1.79 -1.89
N HIS A 39 -1.69 -2.61 -0.83
CA HIS A 39 -0.42 -3.14 -0.29
C HIS A 39 -0.35 -4.65 0.01
N THR A 40 -1.16 -5.50 -0.64
CA THR A 40 -0.86 -6.95 -0.66
C THR A 40 0.42 -7.21 -1.47
N PRO A 41 1.21 -8.29 -1.21
CA PRO A 41 2.35 -8.64 -2.06
C PRO A 41 2.00 -8.72 -3.55
N VAL A 42 0.78 -9.17 -3.85
CA VAL A 42 0.20 -9.22 -5.20
C VAL A 42 -0.06 -7.82 -5.74
N ALA A 43 -0.75 -6.95 -5.00
CA ALA A 43 -1.01 -5.56 -5.41
C ALA A 43 0.30 -4.76 -5.58
N ILE A 44 1.27 -4.94 -4.68
CA ILE A 44 2.61 -4.33 -4.79
C ILE A 44 3.32 -4.82 -6.05
N LYS A 45 3.25 -6.12 -6.35
CA LYS A 45 3.81 -6.69 -7.58
C LYS A 45 3.12 -6.13 -8.83
N GLU A 46 1.80 -6.02 -8.82
CA GLU A 46 1.01 -5.44 -9.90
C GLU A 46 1.34 -3.95 -10.10
N VAL A 47 1.44 -3.17 -9.03
CA VAL A 47 1.83 -1.75 -9.10
C VAL A 47 3.27 -1.62 -9.60
N LYS A 48 4.20 -2.47 -9.16
CA LYS A 48 5.60 -2.49 -9.65
C LYS A 48 5.67 -2.82 -11.14
N GLU A 49 4.97 -3.84 -11.61
CA GLU A 49 4.94 -4.20 -13.04
C GLU A 49 4.23 -3.12 -13.87
N ALA A 50 3.09 -2.60 -13.40
CA ALA A 50 2.40 -1.50 -14.06
C ALA A 50 3.27 -0.24 -14.15
N ASN A 51 4.03 0.08 -13.10
CA ASN A 51 4.96 1.22 -13.10
C ASN A 51 6.13 1.03 -14.08
N LYS A 52 6.66 -0.19 -14.15
CA LYS A 52 7.72 -0.57 -15.09
C LYS A 52 7.24 -0.48 -16.55
N GLU A 53 6.05 -0.98 -16.85
CA GLU A 53 5.45 -0.85 -18.18
C GLU A 53 5.15 0.61 -18.55
N LEU A 54 4.66 1.40 -17.59
CA LEU A 54 4.43 2.84 -17.77
C LEU A 54 5.73 3.59 -18.12
N LEU A 55 6.83 3.29 -17.42
CA LEU A 55 8.14 3.88 -17.71
C LEU A 55 8.72 3.40 -19.04
N ARG A 56 8.52 2.14 -19.42
CA ARG A 56 8.88 1.61 -20.75
C ARG A 56 8.14 2.36 -21.85
N ALA A 57 6.83 2.54 -21.71
CA ALA A 57 6.01 3.30 -22.67
C ALA A 57 6.48 4.76 -22.78
N ALA A 58 6.74 5.43 -21.65
CA ALA A 58 7.24 6.80 -21.62
C ALA A 58 8.58 6.94 -22.36
N ASN A 59 9.51 6.00 -22.17
CA ASN A 59 10.81 6.01 -22.86
C ASN A 59 10.68 5.78 -24.37
N SER A 60 9.76 4.91 -24.79
CA SER A 60 9.46 4.69 -26.21
C SER A 60 8.84 5.92 -26.87
N LEU A 61 7.91 6.58 -26.18
CA LEU A 61 7.30 7.83 -26.65
C LEU A 61 8.32 8.98 -26.72
N GLU A 62 9.26 9.06 -25.78
CA GLU A 62 10.34 10.06 -25.85
C GLU A 62 11.22 9.86 -27.09
N LYS A 63 11.56 8.61 -27.43
CA LYS A 63 12.29 8.29 -28.66
C LYS A 63 11.47 8.66 -29.90
N ALA A 64 10.18 8.35 -29.89
CA ALA A 64 9.27 8.72 -30.98
C ALA A 64 9.19 10.24 -31.16
N ALA A 65 9.08 11.00 -30.08
CA ALA A 65 9.06 12.47 -30.11
C ALA A 65 10.34 13.04 -30.75
N LYS A 66 11.51 12.50 -30.42
CA LYS A 66 12.80 12.91 -31.01
C LYS A 66 12.85 12.65 -32.52
N ILE A 67 12.40 11.48 -32.96
CA ILE A 67 12.32 11.12 -34.38
C ILE A 67 11.34 12.05 -35.10
N TRP A 68 10.16 12.26 -34.52
CA TRP A 68 9.11 13.12 -35.09
C TRP A 68 9.56 14.57 -35.21
N ALA A 69 10.26 15.09 -34.21
CA ALA A 69 10.81 16.44 -34.20
C ALA A 69 11.89 16.66 -35.28
N GLY A 70 12.61 15.60 -35.66
CA GLY A 70 13.59 15.61 -36.75
C GLY A 70 12.99 15.73 -38.15
N LEU A 71 11.68 15.54 -38.31
CA LEU A 71 11.00 15.72 -39.58
C LEU A 71 10.93 17.20 -39.99
N PRO A 72 11.02 17.52 -41.29
CA PRO A 72 10.85 18.88 -41.79
C PRO A 72 9.53 19.51 -41.30
N PRO A 73 9.51 20.81 -40.95
CA PRO A 73 8.31 21.47 -40.46
C PRO A 73 7.11 21.42 -41.41
N SER A 74 7.34 21.34 -42.72
CA SER A 74 6.28 21.15 -43.73
C SER A 74 5.64 19.77 -43.63
N THR A 75 6.45 18.72 -43.56
CA THR A 75 6.00 17.32 -43.39
C THR A 75 5.22 17.15 -42.09
N ARG A 76 5.71 17.71 -40.98
CA ARG A 76 4.98 17.67 -39.70
C ARG A 76 3.62 18.35 -39.79
N ARG A 77 3.55 19.53 -40.38
CA ARG A 77 2.29 20.26 -40.56
C ARG A 77 1.30 19.49 -41.43
N HIS A 78 1.79 18.84 -42.49
CA HIS A 78 0.96 17.99 -43.34
C HIS A 78 0.40 16.79 -42.56
N LEU A 79 1.25 16.03 -41.86
CA LEU A 79 0.82 14.88 -41.05
C LEU A 79 -0.17 15.29 -39.95
N ASN A 80 0.10 16.38 -39.24
CA ASN A 80 -0.81 16.89 -38.22
C ASN A 80 -2.17 17.30 -38.83
N GLY A 81 -2.16 17.87 -40.03
CA GLY A 81 -3.38 18.18 -40.79
C GLY A 81 -4.18 16.93 -41.22
N GLN A 82 -3.52 15.77 -41.29
CA GLN A 82 -4.15 14.47 -41.53
C GLN A 82 -4.57 13.75 -40.22
N GLY A 83 -4.46 14.42 -39.07
CA GLY A 83 -4.85 13.88 -37.76
C GLY A 83 -3.75 13.14 -37.01
N ALA A 84 -2.49 13.21 -37.46
CA ALA A 84 -1.38 12.66 -36.69
C ALA A 84 -1.14 13.47 -35.41
N VAL A 85 -0.64 12.79 -34.37
CA VAL A 85 -0.30 13.42 -33.08
C VAL A 85 0.84 14.42 -33.25
N THR A 86 0.75 15.52 -32.51
CA THR A 86 1.80 16.54 -32.47
C THR A 86 2.93 16.12 -31.52
N VAL A 87 4.14 16.64 -31.75
CA VAL A 87 5.28 16.45 -30.85
C VAL A 87 4.94 16.87 -29.42
N ALA A 88 4.29 18.02 -29.25
CA ALA A 88 3.88 18.54 -27.94
C ALA A 88 2.90 17.60 -27.20
N GLN A 89 1.98 16.95 -27.92
CA GLN A 89 1.07 15.96 -27.32
C GLN A 89 1.83 14.70 -26.86
N ILE A 90 2.81 14.24 -27.64
CA ILE A 90 3.68 13.12 -27.24
C ILE A 90 4.47 13.50 -25.98
N GLU A 91 5.12 14.67 -25.98
CA GLU A 91 5.90 15.17 -24.83
C GLU A 91 5.04 15.34 -23.58
N ARG A 92 3.82 15.88 -23.71
CA ARG A 92 2.86 15.99 -22.60
C ARG A 92 2.50 14.61 -22.05
N SER A 93 2.31 13.62 -22.91
CA SER A 93 1.98 12.25 -22.50
C SER A 93 3.16 11.62 -21.74
N VAL A 94 4.39 11.81 -22.22
CA VAL A 94 5.62 11.37 -21.51
C VAL A 94 5.71 12.02 -20.14
N PHE A 95 5.45 13.32 -20.03
CA PHE A 95 5.44 14.04 -18.76
C PHE A 95 4.44 13.42 -17.78
N LEU A 96 3.17 13.27 -18.19
CA LEU A 96 2.12 12.72 -17.34
C LEU A 96 2.42 11.27 -16.90
N MET A 97 2.92 10.43 -17.80
CA MET A 97 3.31 9.06 -17.47
C MET A 97 4.44 9.02 -16.46
N ARG A 98 5.43 9.93 -16.55
CA ARG A 98 6.53 10.02 -15.59
C ARG A 98 6.09 10.58 -14.25
N ASP A 99 5.14 11.50 -14.24
CA ASP A 99 4.58 12.08 -13.02
C ASP A 99 3.81 11.02 -12.23
N ILE A 100 2.89 10.31 -12.89
CA ILE A 100 2.17 9.16 -12.31
C ILE A 100 3.15 8.08 -11.82
N ALA A 101 4.22 7.81 -12.58
CA ALA A 101 5.24 6.85 -12.18
C ALA A 101 6.01 7.30 -10.92
N LYS A 102 6.27 8.60 -10.77
CA LYS A 102 6.90 9.17 -9.56
C LYS A 102 5.97 9.07 -8.37
N ASP A 103 4.69 9.40 -8.52
CA ASP A 103 3.71 9.32 -7.43
C ASP A 103 3.54 7.88 -6.94
N ARG A 104 3.39 6.93 -7.88
CA ARG A 104 3.38 5.49 -7.57
C ARG A 104 4.68 5.05 -6.92
N LYS A 105 5.82 5.58 -7.37
CA LYS A 105 7.11 5.27 -6.77
C LYS A 105 7.22 5.88 -5.37
N ALA A 106 6.66 7.05 -5.08
CA ALA A 106 6.64 7.64 -3.75
C ALA A 106 5.76 6.82 -2.80
N GLN A 107 4.59 6.35 -3.28
CA GLN A 107 3.75 5.39 -2.58
C GLN A 107 4.50 4.08 -2.28
N LEU A 108 5.34 3.60 -3.21
CA LEU A 108 6.17 2.40 -3.05
C LEU A 108 7.50 2.63 -2.31
N LEU A 109 8.05 3.85 -2.26
CA LEU A 109 9.36 4.17 -1.66
C LEU A 109 9.25 4.52 -0.17
N GLY A 110 8.03 4.65 0.36
CA GLY A 110 7.78 4.38 1.78
C GLY A 110 8.23 2.97 2.21
N ASP A 111 8.47 2.05 1.27
CA ASP A 111 8.73 0.62 1.51
C ASP A 111 10.19 0.16 1.25
N GLY A 112 11.15 1.06 1.00
CA GLY A 112 12.43 0.67 0.39
C GLY A 112 13.69 1.01 1.20
N ARG A 113 14.08 0.11 2.12
CA ARG A 113 15.22 0.16 3.08
C ARG A 113 14.81 0.71 4.46
N GLY A 114 14.15 -0.15 5.24
CA GLY A 114 13.64 0.13 6.58
C GLY A 114 12.16 0.55 6.63
N GLY A 115 11.44 0.39 5.51
CA GLY A 115 10.14 1.00 5.24
C GLY A 115 8.92 0.32 5.86
N ARG A 116 7.92 1.14 6.18
CA ARG A 116 6.73 0.81 6.96
C ARG A 116 5.82 -0.15 6.20
N ASN A 117 5.49 -1.31 6.77
CA ASN A 117 4.48 -2.19 6.19
C ASN A 117 3.08 -1.62 6.52
N TYR A 118 2.46 -0.90 5.59
CA TYR A 118 1.15 -0.26 5.79
C TYR A 118 0.00 -1.23 6.09
N ALA A 119 0.04 -2.45 5.53
CA ALA A 119 -0.92 -3.48 5.88
C ALA A 119 -0.73 -3.90 7.35
N ALA A 120 0.52 -4.03 7.78
CA ALA A 120 0.81 -4.28 9.18
C ALA A 120 0.40 -3.10 10.06
N LEU A 121 0.64 -1.85 9.63
CA LEU A 121 0.22 -0.65 10.38
C LEU A 121 -1.28 -0.56 10.52
N TYR A 122 -2.01 -0.88 9.45
CA TYR A 122 -3.45 -0.97 9.49
C TYR A 122 -3.92 -2.03 10.49
N VAL A 123 -3.35 -3.23 10.44
CA VAL A 123 -3.66 -4.27 11.41
C VAL A 123 -3.36 -3.79 12.84
N ALA A 124 -2.18 -3.21 13.09
CA ALA A 124 -1.84 -2.69 14.40
C ALA A 124 -2.77 -1.56 14.85
N TYR A 125 -3.19 -0.68 13.95
CA TYR A 125 -4.14 0.39 14.25
C TYR A 125 -5.54 -0.13 14.58
N ASN A 126 -6.05 -1.11 13.85
CA ASN A 126 -7.34 -1.73 14.17
C ASN A 126 -7.29 -2.51 15.48
N VAL A 127 -6.19 -3.21 15.75
CA VAL A 127 -5.96 -3.86 17.05
C VAL A 127 -5.84 -2.82 18.16
N PHE A 128 -5.23 -1.65 17.90
CA PHE A 128 -5.18 -0.55 18.84
C PHE A 128 -6.59 -0.03 19.16
N GLN A 129 -7.40 0.22 18.13
CA GLN A 129 -8.78 0.67 18.30
C GLN A 129 -9.61 -0.36 19.08
N LEU A 130 -9.45 -1.65 18.79
CA LEU A 130 -10.07 -2.73 19.54
C LEU A 130 -9.66 -2.72 21.02
N PHE A 131 -8.38 -2.45 21.33
CA PHE A 131 -7.93 -2.33 22.72
C PHE A 131 -8.53 -1.11 23.42
N GLU A 132 -8.63 0.04 22.74
CA GLU A 132 -9.29 1.23 23.27
C GLU A 132 -10.78 0.97 23.53
N ASP A 133 -11.49 0.37 22.57
CA ASP A 133 -12.92 0.08 22.67
C ASP A 133 -13.23 -0.91 23.80
N LEU A 134 -12.33 -1.88 24.04
CA LEU A 134 -12.44 -2.85 25.13
C LEU A 134 -11.88 -2.34 26.47
N GLY A 135 -11.27 -1.15 26.52
CA GLY A 135 -10.63 -0.59 27.71
C GLY A 135 -9.40 -1.40 28.19
N LEU A 136 -8.73 -2.09 27.28
CA LEU A 136 -7.56 -2.92 27.57
C LEU A 136 -6.27 -2.09 27.62
N PRO A 137 -5.31 -2.44 28.48
CA PRO A 137 -4.08 -1.66 28.62
C PRO A 137 -3.14 -1.84 27.40
N ILE A 138 -2.81 -0.73 26.75
CA ILE A 138 -1.86 -0.69 25.63
C ILE A 138 -0.45 -0.47 26.18
N ARG A 139 0.41 -1.49 26.02
CA ARG A 139 1.82 -1.46 26.47
C ARG A 139 2.73 -1.94 25.35
N PHE A 140 3.93 -1.37 25.30
CA PHE A 140 4.96 -1.77 24.35
C PHE A 140 6.05 -2.57 25.07
N GLY A 141 6.08 -3.86 24.80
CA GLY A 141 7.11 -4.75 25.34
C GLY A 141 8.49 -4.48 24.74
N HIS A 142 9.55 -4.73 25.51
CA HIS A 142 10.90 -5.01 25.00
C HIS A 142 11.20 -6.48 25.31
N ASN A 143 11.64 -7.29 24.31
CA ASN A 143 12.43 -8.52 24.49
C ASN A 143 12.77 -9.31 23.19
N ASP A 144 13.70 -10.26 23.36
CA ASP A 144 14.33 -11.23 22.44
C ASP A 144 13.35 -12.01 21.55
N GLY A 145 13.02 -11.49 20.36
CA GLY A 145 12.27 -12.24 19.34
C GLY A 145 10.74 -12.22 19.44
N LYS A 146 10.11 -12.16 20.62
CA LYS A 146 8.63 -12.25 20.79
C LYS A 146 7.99 -11.10 21.57
N PRO A 147 6.68 -10.79 21.36
CA PRO A 147 5.97 -9.76 22.11
C PRO A 147 5.66 -10.20 23.54
N SER A 148 6.02 -9.34 24.50
CA SER A 148 5.80 -9.55 25.94
C SER A 148 4.54 -8.86 26.48
N THR A 149 3.81 -8.19 25.61
CA THR A 149 2.60 -7.42 25.93
C THR A 149 1.42 -7.97 25.14
N GLN A 150 0.24 -7.99 25.75
CA GLN A 150 -0.98 -8.50 25.14
C GLN A 150 -1.30 -7.79 23.81
N TYR A 151 -1.10 -6.47 23.73
CA TYR A 151 -1.23 -5.71 22.48
C TYR A 151 -0.26 -6.19 21.39
N GLY A 152 1.04 -6.29 21.70
CA GLY A 152 2.03 -6.82 20.75
C GLY A 152 1.75 -8.26 20.31
N GLN A 153 1.22 -9.11 21.21
CA GLN A 153 0.83 -10.49 20.91
C GLN A 153 -0.40 -10.52 19.99
N ALA A 154 -1.39 -9.67 20.24
CA ALA A 154 -2.56 -9.53 19.37
C ALA A 154 -2.17 -9.05 17.97
N VAL A 155 -1.25 -8.09 17.86
CA VAL A 155 -0.72 -7.65 16.56
C VAL A 155 0.06 -8.75 15.87
N GLU A 156 0.97 -9.45 16.55
CA GLU A 156 1.72 -10.58 15.97
C GLU A 156 0.79 -11.71 15.50
N LEU A 157 -0.21 -12.06 16.31
CA LEU A 157 -1.25 -13.03 15.96
C LEU A 157 -2.00 -12.59 14.70
N SER A 158 -2.47 -11.35 14.66
CA SER A 158 -3.22 -10.80 13.54
C SER A 158 -2.40 -10.80 12.25
N LEU A 159 -1.12 -10.40 12.32
CA LEU A 159 -0.20 -10.44 11.17
C LEU A 159 0.02 -11.87 10.68
N ARG A 160 0.18 -12.82 11.60
CA ARG A 160 0.37 -14.24 11.28
C ARG A 160 -0.85 -14.82 10.58
N VAL A 161 -2.05 -14.65 11.14
CA VAL A 161 -3.27 -15.26 10.60
C VAL A 161 -3.68 -14.62 9.27
N LEU A 162 -3.42 -13.31 9.11
CA LEU A 162 -3.62 -12.60 7.84
C LEU A 162 -2.48 -12.80 6.83
N GLU A 163 -1.50 -13.65 7.14
CA GLU A 163 -0.34 -13.97 6.28
C GLU A 163 0.47 -12.72 5.86
N ILE A 164 0.57 -11.71 6.73
CA ILE A 164 1.31 -10.47 6.50
C ILE A 164 2.75 -10.62 7.03
N ASP A 165 3.72 -10.61 6.12
CA ASP A 165 5.15 -10.68 6.43
C ASP A 165 5.66 -9.33 6.97
N ALA A 166 5.60 -9.15 8.30
CA ALA A 166 6.06 -7.95 9.01
C ALA A 166 6.52 -8.26 10.44
N ASP A 167 7.50 -7.50 10.96
CA ASP A 167 7.82 -7.49 12.40
C ASP A 167 6.80 -6.63 13.16
N TRP A 168 6.16 -7.19 14.18
CA TRP A 168 5.19 -6.51 15.03
C TRP A 168 5.79 -5.29 15.76
N ARG A 169 7.12 -5.27 16.02
CA ARG A 169 7.77 -4.22 16.83
C ARG A 169 7.75 -2.83 16.21
N SER A 170 8.14 -2.72 14.94
CA SER A 170 8.19 -1.41 14.26
C SER A 170 6.77 -0.87 14.06
N VAL A 171 5.86 -1.78 13.76
CA VAL A 171 4.48 -1.48 13.40
C VAL A 171 3.65 -1.03 14.60
N THR A 172 3.75 -1.72 15.74
CA THR A 172 3.05 -1.34 16.98
C THR A 172 3.42 0.06 17.48
N ARG A 173 4.71 0.40 17.43
CA ARG A 173 5.21 1.74 17.84
C ARG A 173 4.77 2.84 16.90
N GLU A 174 4.74 2.56 15.61
CA GLU A 174 4.31 3.52 14.60
C GLU A 174 2.81 3.76 14.61
N ALA A 175 1.99 2.74 14.85
CA ALA A 175 0.54 2.89 15.02
C ALA A 175 0.20 3.84 16.18
N TYR A 176 0.90 3.72 17.31
CA TYR A 176 0.76 4.61 18.46
C TYR A 176 1.18 6.06 18.16
N ALA A 177 2.26 6.25 17.40
CA ALA A 177 2.70 7.60 17.03
C ALA A 177 1.71 8.31 16.08
N LEU A 178 0.86 7.56 15.36
CA LEU A 178 -0.20 8.11 14.52
C LEU A 178 -1.42 8.58 15.31
N THR A 179 -1.60 8.12 16.56
CA THR A 179 -2.73 8.51 17.42
C THR A 179 -2.43 9.72 18.31
N GLU A 180 -1.15 10.10 18.48
CA GLU A 180 -0.73 11.27 19.27
C GLU A 180 -0.63 12.58 18.45
N ASN A 181 -0.91 12.56 17.14
CA ASN A 181 -0.92 13.72 16.23
C ASN A 181 -2.34 14.04 15.75
#